data_AF-A0A6N6KLJ0-F1
#
_entry.id   AF-A0A6N6KLJ0-F1
#
_cell.length_a   1.000
_cell.length_b   1.000
_cell.length_c   1.000
_cell.angle_alpha   90.00
_cell.angle_beta   90.00
_cell.angle_gamma   90.00
#
_symmetry.space_group_name_H-M   'P 1'
#
loop_
_entity.id
_entity.type
_entity.pdbx_description
1 polymer ?
#
loop_
_entity_poly.entity_id
_entity_poly.type
_entity_poly.pdbx_seq_one_letter_code
_entity_poly.pdbx_strand_id
1 'polypeptide(L)'
;MPVDGDLIPIILPSDHYQKVLDNPFGEAVLINDEWYAGPNRFFVHWSMVAVFRNFPLWLQQFLDPVDSIYASMAISKLLVQILLLILLASLITGGGKWFSRNYLLAVFLVIPFFQNSGYYYNSMGIIDQSITYTFFYALPVTFLVLYAYPFLFRHSWKWNWVKIVIWSILTVTLPLGGTLVPGVVLVGAVTLILVTHSNLIKKGNQNGVEQWVKGLKLQWSGWHIFFATSMVMVSLYSLYIGRNNIEGLTDTLSTIDRYTLLPKGLIQLLSEKPSYLLFFLVITVNVFLIRKFVDSPLFFPILKWVGVFVLLYLLLLPLGGYRDYRPLIIRRDTFLPVFLGLIVIYGYSSVILLNKLKGKTRLGYICLIGSFIMILTLADISELSNNHCEKHALETIAKSEKKVIALPEDCTIMSWDIRETSKSSKDLGEMLHHWRITKELKTIYQD
;
A
#
# COMPACT_ATOMS: atom_id res chain seq x y z
N MET A 1 -7.43 -17.23 -4.52
CA MET A 1 -6.04 -16.71 -4.58
C MET A 1 -5.16 -17.66 -3.80
N PRO A 2 -4.00 -18.06 -4.34
CA PRO A 2 -3.07 -18.94 -3.64
C PRO A 2 -2.44 -18.22 -2.45
N VAL A 3 -1.96 -18.98 -1.49
CA VAL A 3 -1.18 -18.49 -0.36
C VAL A 3 0.24 -18.19 -0.85
N ASP A 4 0.75 -17.00 -0.55
CA ASP A 4 2.09 -16.60 -1.02
C ASP A 4 3.22 -17.22 -0.18
N GLY A 5 4.41 -17.31 -0.79
CA GLY A 5 5.56 -17.99 -0.20
C GLY A 5 6.20 -17.27 0.98
N ASP A 6 5.91 -15.99 1.19
CA ASP A 6 6.45 -15.22 2.32
C ASP A 6 5.62 -15.40 3.60
N LEU A 7 4.36 -15.84 3.47
CA LEU A 7 3.45 -15.92 4.61
C LEU A 7 3.99 -16.85 5.70
N ILE A 8 4.35 -18.09 5.35
CA ILE A 8 4.79 -19.13 6.30
C ILE A 8 6.04 -18.70 7.09
N PRO A 9 7.16 -18.31 6.44
CA PRO A 9 8.38 -17.96 7.17
C PRO A 9 8.22 -16.69 8.03
N ILE A 10 7.17 -15.89 7.83
CA ILE A 10 6.84 -14.74 8.70
C ILE A 10 6.03 -15.18 9.92
N ILE A 11 5.01 -16.03 9.75
CA ILE A 11 4.07 -16.41 10.82
C ILE A 11 4.62 -17.50 11.74
N LEU A 12 5.43 -18.40 11.18
CA LEU A 12 6.37 -19.27 11.89
C LEU A 12 7.75 -18.70 11.61
N PRO A 13 8.16 -17.66 12.36
CA PRO A 13 9.37 -16.92 12.07
C PRO A 13 10.57 -17.85 11.98
N SER A 14 11.16 -17.93 10.78
CA SER A 14 12.48 -18.54 10.62
C SER A 14 13.52 -17.74 11.42
N ASP A 15 14.71 -18.29 11.65
CA ASP A 15 15.77 -17.59 12.40
C ASP A 15 16.05 -16.17 11.86
N HIS A 16 15.86 -15.95 10.56
CA HIS A 16 16.02 -14.64 9.93
C HIS A 16 14.91 -13.64 10.26
N TYR A 17 13.65 -14.09 10.37
CA TYR A 17 12.50 -13.25 10.72
C TYR A 17 12.23 -13.20 12.24
N GLN A 18 12.71 -14.17 13.02
CA GLN A 18 12.59 -14.16 14.47
C GLN A 18 13.30 -12.93 15.06
N LYS A 19 14.47 -12.59 14.52
CA LYS A 19 15.22 -11.40 14.94
C LYS A 19 14.44 -10.09 14.79
N VAL A 20 13.62 -9.93 13.73
CA VAL A 20 12.81 -8.71 13.61
C VAL A 20 11.73 -8.66 14.68
N LEU A 21 11.15 -9.80 15.06
CA LEU A 21 10.14 -9.88 16.13
C LEU A 21 10.73 -9.68 17.53
N ASP A 22 11.98 -10.08 17.73
CA ASP A 22 12.69 -9.89 19.00
C ASP A 22 13.24 -8.46 19.18
N ASN A 23 13.24 -7.66 18.11
CA ASN A 23 13.84 -6.33 18.09
C ASN A 23 12.85 -5.26 17.60
N PRO A 24 11.80 -4.94 18.38
CA PRO A 24 10.64 -4.19 17.91
C PRO A 24 10.94 -2.76 17.45
N PHE A 25 12.03 -2.17 17.96
CA PHE A 25 12.45 -0.83 17.59
C PHE A 25 13.74 -0.81 16.77
N GLY A 26 14.37 -1.95 16.48
CA GLY A 26 15.64 -1.98 15.75
C GLY A 26 16.84 -1.57 16.61
N GLU A 27 16.73 -1.63 17.93
CA GLU A 27 17.80 -1.29 18.88
C GLU A 27 19.07 -2.13 18.71
N ALA A 28 18.98 -3.39 18.26
CA ALA A 28 20.16 -4.22 18.00
C ALA A 28 20.99 -3.67 16.83
N VAL A 29 20.35 -3.07 15.83
CA VAL A 29 21.06 -2.37 14.74
C VAL A 29 21.80 -1.16 15.29
N LEU A 30 21.16 -0.41 16.20
CA LEU A 30 21.75 0.81 16.76
C LEU A 30 22.93 0.51 17.70
N ILE A 31 22.82 -0.53 18.53
CA ILE A 31 23.78 -0.83 19.59
C ILE A 31 24.91 -1.74 19.08
N ASN A 32 24.57 -2.76 18.28
CA ASN A 32 25.48 -3.82 17.88
C ASN A 32 25.82 -3.82 16.38
N ASP A 33 25.28 -2.89 15.59
CA ASP A 33 25.38 -2.89 14.11
C ASP A 33 24.92 -4.21 13.48
N GLU A 34 23.92 -4.86 14.08
CA GLU A 34 23.43 -6.16 13.61
C GLU A 34 22.71 -6.07 12.26
N TRP A 35 22.83 -7.15 11.48
CA TRP A 35 22.20 -7.32 10.17
C TRP A 35 21.18 -8.46 10.22
N TYR A 36 19.94 -8.19 9.83
CA TYR A 36 18.87 -9.18 9.74
C TYR A 36 17.74 -8.73 8.80
N ALA A 37 16.75 -9.58 8.56
CA ALA A 37 15.68 -9.30 7.60
C ALA A 37 14.73 -8.22 8.12
N GLY A 38 14.53 -7.17 7.33
CA GLY A 38 13.58 -6.08 7.61
C GLY A 38 13.69 -5.38 8.98
N PRO A 39 14.85 -4.83 9.39
CA PRO A 39 15.03 -4.24 10.73
C PRO A 39 14.07 -3.11 11.11
N ASN A 40 13.47 -2.46 10.11
CA ASN A 40 12.48 -1.40 10.29
C ASN A 40 11.04 -1.84 9.98
N ARG A 41 10.74 -3.14 10.09
CA ARG A 41 9.45 -3.72 9.68
C ARG A 41 8.77 -4.54 10.77
N PHE A 42 9.12 -4.34 12.04
CA PHE A 42 8.54 -5.09 13.16
C PHE A 42 7.02 -5.13 13.11
N PHE A 43 6.36 -3.97 13.02
CA PHE A 43 4.90 -3.91 13.20
C PHE A 43 4.12 -4.63 12.10
N VAL A 44 4.66 -4.72 10.88
CA VAL A 44 3.99 -5.49 9.81
C VAL A 44 4.15 -6.99 10.01
N HIS A 45 5.35 -7.46 10.39
CA HIS A 45 5.58 -8.87 10.71
C HIS A 45 4.72 -9.29 11.90
N TRP A 46 4.74 -8.48 12.97
CA TRP A 46 3.91 -8.72 14.14
C TRP A 46 2.42 -8.75 13.80
N SER A 47 1.94 -7.84 12.95
CA SER A 47 0.54 -7.83 12.52
C SER A 47 0.17 -9.10 11.75
N MET A 48 1.05 -9.59 10.87
CA MET A 48 0.83 -10.83 10.15
C MET A 48 0.82 -12.04 11.08
N VAL A 49 1.77 -12.14 12.03
CA VAL A 49 1.80 -13.18 13.05
C VAL A 49 0.50 -13.16 13.86
N ALA A 50 0.10 -11.98 14.36
CA ALA A 50 -1.08 -11.82 15.20
C ALA A 50 -2.35 -12.26 14.47
N VAL A 51 -2.50 -11.88 13.19
CA VAL A 51 -3.65 -12.23 12.37
C VAL A 51 -3.59 -13.70 11.95
N PHE A 52 -2.58 -14.15 11.22
CA PHE A 52 -2.61 -15.45 10.55
C PHE A 52 -2.30 -16.64 11.44
N ARG A 53 -1.75 -16.42 12.64
CA ARG A 53 -1.60 -17.51 13.62
C ARG A 53 -2.91 -17.86 14.32
N ASN A 54 -3.81 -16.90 14.50
CA ASN A 54 -5.01 -17.07 15.34
C ASN A 54 -6.33 -16.94 14.58
N PHE A 55 -6.39 -16.04 13.60
CA PHE A 55 -7.64 -15.72 12.90
C PHE A 55 -8.18 -16.89 12.06
N PRO A 56 -7.34 -17.68 11.34
CA PRO A 56 -7.82 -18.91 10.70
C PRO A 56 -8.43 -19.89 11.70
N LEU A 57 -7.79 -20.10 12.85
CA LEU A 57 -8.30 -20.98 13.91
C LEU A 57 -9.64 -20.52 14.49
N TRP A 58 -9.83 -19.21 14.62
CA TRP A 58 -11.12 -18.66 15.03
C TRP A 58 -12.20 -18.90 13.96
N LEU A 59 -11.87 -18.71 12.68
CA LEU A 59 -12.79 -18.98 11.56
C LEU A 59 -13.16 -20.46 11.41
N GLN A 60 -12.35 -21.37 11.94
CA GLN A 60 -12.67 -22.82 11.95
C GLN A 60 -13.90 -23.17 12.79
N GLN A 61 -14.43 -22.24 13.58
CA GLN A 61 -15.74 -22.41 14.23
C GLN A 61 -16.89 -22.43 13.20
N PHE A 62 -16.65 -21.92 11.98
CA PHE A 62 -17.65 -21.76 10.93
C PHE A 62 -17.26 -22.39 9.60
N LEU A 63 -15.96 -22.65 9.38
CA LEU A 63 -15.39 -23.13 8.12
C LEU A 63 -14.47 -24.32 8.34
N ASP A 64 -14.25 -25.12 7.29
CA ASP A 64 -13.25 -26.18 7.33
C ASP A 64 -11.82 -25.60 7.45
N PRO A 65 -10.84 -26.36 7.99
CA PRO A 65 -9.48 -25.87 8.22
C PRO A 65 -8.82 -25.21 7.00
N VAL A 66 -8.95 -25.80 5.82
CA VAL A 66 -8.38 -25.26 4.57
C VAL A 66 -9.09 -23.95 4.17
N ASP A 67 -10.42 -23.94 4.19
CA ASP A 67 -11.21 -22.76 3.81
C ASP A 67 -11.04 -21.59 4.78
N SER A 68 -10.78 -21.86 6.06
CA SER A 68 -10.50 -20.85 7.07
C SER A 68 -9.30 -19.95 6.72
N ILE A 69 -8.26 -20.50 6.08
CA ILE A 69 -7.07 -19.75 5.67
C ILE A 69 -7.44 -18.80 4.54
N TYR A 70 -8.06 -19.31 3.48
CA TYR A 70 -8.46 -18.48 2.34
C TYR A 70 -9.46 -17.40 2.74
N ALA A 71 -10.42 -17.72 3.62
CA ALA A 71 -11.34 -16.75 4.18
C ALA A 71 -10.63 -15.67 5.01
N SER A 72 -9.66 -16.04 5.84
CA SER A 72 -8.88 -15.08 6.64
C SER A 72 -8.15 -14.06 5.76
N MET A 73 -7.56 -14.51 4.65
CA MET A 73 -6.87 -13.64 3.69
C MET A 73 -7.87 -12.73 2.97
N ALA A 74 -8.99 -13.28 2.49
CA ALA A 74 -10.02 -12.53 1.79
C ALA A 74 -10.64 -11.43 2.67
N ILE A 75 -10.99 -11.77 3.92
CA ILE A 75 -11.52 -10.81 4.89
C ILE A 75 -10.50 -9.71 5.18
N SER A 76 -9.23 -10.07 5.43
CA SER A 76 -8.18 -9.09 5.71
C SER A 76 -8.03 -8.09 4.56
N LYS A 77 -7.98 -8.57 3.31
CA LYS A 77 -7.90 -7.72 2.11
C LYS A 77 -9.12 -6.81 1.96
N LEU A 78 -10.32 -7.39 2.14
CA LEU A 78 -11.57 -6.65 2.02
C LEU A 78 -11.64 -5.50 3.04
N LEU A 79 -11.18 -5.73 4.27
CA LEU A 79 -11.12 -4.68 5.30
C LEU A 79 -10.19 -3.54 4.90
N VAL A 80 -8.99 -3.85 4.37
CA VAL A 80 -8.07 -2.81 3.86
C VAL A 80 -8.69 -2.04 2.70
N GLN A 81 -9.31 -2.74 1.75
CA GLN A 81 -9.99 -2.15 0.60
C GLN A 81 -11.12 -1.19 1.03
N ILE A 82 -12.01 -1.64 1.91
CA ILE A 82 -13.13 -0.83 2.40
C ILE A 82 -12.60 0.42 3.12
N LEU A 83 -11.62 0.24 4.01
CA LEU A 83 -11.03 1.36 4.75
C LEU A 83 -10.39 2.38 3.81
N LEU A 84 -9.60 1.92 2.84
CA LEU A 84 -8.96 2.81 1.87
C LEU A 84 -9.98 3.51 0.97
N LEU A 85 -11.01 2.81 0.51
CA LEU A 85 -12.10 3.39 -0.29
C LEU A 85 -12.82 4.50 0.47
N ILE A 86 -13.15 4.27 1.74
CA ILE A 86 -13.78 5.28 2.62
C ILE A 86 -12.88 6.51 2.75
N LEU A 87 -11.58 6.31 2.95
CA LEU A 87 -10.60 7.38 3.08
C LEU A 87 -10.45 8.18 1.78
N LEU A 88 -10.30 7.51 0.63
CA LEU A 88 -10.19 8.16 -0.67
C LEU A 88 -11.43 8.98 -1.01
N ALA A 89 -12.64 8.43 -0.79
CA ALA A 89 -13.88 9.17 -1.00
C ALA A 89 -13.99 10.38 -0.08
N SER A 90 -13.51 10.26 1.17
CA SER A 90 -13.44 11.39 2.11
C SER A 90 -12.44 12.46 1.65
N LEU A 91 -11.28 12.07 1.13
CA LEU A 91 -10.30 13.01 0.56
C LEU A 91 -10.87 13.76 -0.64
N ILE A 92 -11.50 13.04 -1.56
CA ILE A 92 -12.12 13.59 -2.76
C ILE A 92 -13.23 14.60 -2.41
N THR A 93 -13.99 14.35 -1.36
CA THR A 93 -15.11 15.24 -0.96
C THR A 93 -14.74 16.31 0.06
N GLY A 94 -13.48 16.37 0.48
CA GLY A 94 -13.01 17.36 1.44
C GLY A 94 -13.47 17.11 2.88
N GLY A 95 -13.61 15.85 3.29
CA GLY A 95 -14.08 15.47 4.63
C GLY A 95 -15.58 15.71 4.83
N GLY A 96 -16.35 15.70 3.74
CA GLY A 96 -17.78 15.95 3.73
C GLY A 96 -18.62 14.91 4.47
N LYS A 97 -19.93 15.16 4.54
CA LYS A 97 -20.88 14.22 5.16
C LYS A 97 -20.81 12.87 4.45
N TRP A 98 -20.66 11.81 5.25
CA TRP A 98 -20.76 10.43 4.80
C TRP A 98 -22.14 10.23 4.16
N PHE A 99 -22.19 9.43 3.09
CA PHE A 99 -23.41 9.20 2.29
C PHE A 99 -24.02 10.42 1.57
N SER A 100 -23.34 11.58 1.55
CA SER A 100 -23.76 12.65 0.65
C SER A 100 -23.66 12.21 -0.82
N ARG A 101 -24.45 12.82 -1.71
CA ARG A 101 -24.40 12.53 -3.15
C ARG A 101 -22.98 12.58 -3.72
N ASN A 102 -22.19 13.57 -3.31
CA ASN A 102 -20.80 13.71 -3.76
C ASN A 102 -19.89 12.61 -3.20
N TYR A 103 -20.15 12.16 -1.97
CA TYR A 103 -19.41 11.06 -1.35
C TYR A 103 -19.69 9.74 -2.05
N LEU A 104 -20.96 9.41 -2.26
CA LEU A 104 -21.36 8.20 -3.00
C LEU A 104 -20.85 8.22 -4.44
N LEU A 105 -20.88 9.39 -5.08
CA LEU A 105 -20.29 9.56 -6.40
C LEU A 105 -18.77 9.33 -6.38
N ALA A 106 -18.06 9.87 -5.39
CA ALA A 106 -16.62 9.61 -5.23
C ALA A 106 -16.33 8.12 -5.02
N VAL A 107 -17.10 7.44 -4.17
CA VAL A 107 -17.01 5.98 -3.98
C VAL A 107 -17.20 5.25 -5.32
N PHE A 108 -18.26 5.56 -6.05
CA PHE A 108 -18.56 4.92 -7.35
C PHE A 108 -17.44 5.13 -8.38
N LEU A 109 -16.85 6.32 -8.44
CA LEU A 109 -15.73 6.63 -9.34
C LEU A 109 -14.45 5.87 -8.97
N VAL A 110 -14.23 5.58 -7.69
CA VAL A 110 -12.97 5.00 -7.19
C VAL A 110 -13.00 3.47 -7.15
N ILE A 111 -14.16 2.85 -6.93
CA ILE A 111 -14.31 1.37 -6.84
C ILE A 111 -13.57 0.61 -7.97
N PRO A 112 -13.67 0.99 -9.26
CA PRO A 112 -13.05 0.23 -10.35
C PRO A 112 -11.52 0.15 -10.33
N PHE A 113 -10.84 0.97 -9.51
CA PHE A 113 -9.39 0.89 -9.32
C PHE A 113 -8.96 -0.19 -8.33
N PHE A 114 -9.90 -0.72 -7.53
CA PHE A 114 -9.64 -1.85 -6.64
C PHE A 114 -9.74 -3.18 -7.39
N GLN A 115 -8.96 -3.30 -8.47
CA GLN A 115 -8.91 -4.50 -9.27
C GLN A 115 -8.26 -5.63 -8.48
N ASN A 116 -8.94 -6.77 -8.42
CA ASN A 116 -8.50 -7.95 -7.67
C ASN A 116 -7.81 -8.98 -8.59
N SER A 117 -8.08 -8.88 -9.90
CA SER A 117 -7.70 -9.85 -10.92
C SER A 117 -7.75 -9.25 -12.33
N GLY A 118 -7.42 -10.06 -13.33
CA GLY A 118 -7.65 -9.72 -14.73
C GLY A 118 -6.58 -8.86 -15.38
N TYR A 119 -6.94 -8.26 -16.51
CA TYR A 119 -5.99 -7.79 -17.53
C TYR A 119 -5.11 -6.61 -17.07
N TYR A 120 -5.66 -5.73 -16.22
CA TYR A 120 -4.98 -4.52 -15.74
C TYR A 120 -4.44 -4.64 -14.31
N TYR A 121 -4.68 -5.77 -13.63
CA TYR A 121 -4.33 -5.96 -12.23
C TYR A 121 -2.83 -5.70 -11.97
N ASN A 122 -1.92 -6.29 -12.76
CA ASN A 122 -0.47 -6.10 -12.56
C ASN A 122 0.00 -4.65 -12.76
N SER A 123 -0.80 -3.81 -13.42
CA SER A 123 -0.49 -2.40 -13.61
C SER A 123 -1.17 -1.51 -12.57
N MET A 124 -2.46 -1.72 -12.28
CA MET A 124 -3.31 -0.79 -11.51
C MET A 124 -3.90 -1.34 -10.21
N GLY A 125 -3.74 -2.63 -9.92
CA GLY A 125 -4.27 -3.23 -8.70
C GLY A 125 -3.75 -2.55 -7.43
N ILE A 126 -4.65 -2.08 -6.58
CA ILE A 126 -4.31 -1.45 -5.29
C ILE A 126 -4.02 -2.52 -4.23
N ILE A 127 -4.83 -3.57 -4.20
CA ILE A 127 -4.71 -4.69 -3.28
C ILE A 127 -4.02 -5.84 -4.00
N ASP A 128 -2.94 -6.34 -3.41
CA ASP A 128 -2.15 -7.41 -4.01
C ASP A 128 -2.84 -8.78 -3.82
N GLN A 129 -2.57 -9.71 -4.74
CA GLN A 129 -2.97 -11.11 -4.66
C GLN A 129 -2.19 -11.85 -3.58
N SER A 130 -0.97 -11.42 -3.28
CA SER A 130 -0.29 -11.83 -2.06
C SER A 130 -0.85 -11.10 -0.85
N ILE A 131 -1.10 -11.86 0.20
CA ILE A 131 -1.52 -11.29 1.47
C ILE A 131 -0.36 -10.57 2.15
N THR A 132 0.86 -11.09 2.03
CA THR A 132 2.08 -10.43 2.50
C THR A 132 2.23 -9.05 1.87
N TYR A 133 2.13 -8.93 0.55
CA TYR A 133 2.21 -7.61 -0.12
C TYR A 133 1.05 -6.67 0.26
N THR A 134 -0.14 -7.20 0.60
CA THR A 134 -1.22 -6.36 1.16
C THR A 134 -0.82 -5.75 2.51
N PHE A 135 -0.22 -6.54 3.40
CA PHE A 135 0.23 -6.09 4.72
C PHE A 135 1.46 -5.18 4.66
N PHE A 136 2.36 -5.36 3.71
CA PHE A 136 3.59 -4.56 3.58
C PHE A 136 3.41 -3.24 2.82
N TYR A 137 2.33 -3.09 2.03
CA TYR A 137 2.12 -1.94 1.15
C TYR A 137 0.75 -1.30 1.30
N ALA A 138 -0.33 -2.00 0.95
CA ALA A 138 -1.66 -1.42 0.93
C ALA A 138 -2.13 -1.01 2.33
N LEU A 139 -1.93 -1.87 3.35
CA LEU A 139 -2.32 -1.59 4.72
C LEU A 139 -1.55 -0.39 5.33
N PRO A 140 -0.20 -0.32 5.28
CA PRO A 140 0.53 0.82 5.83
C PRO A 140 0.23 2.13 5.10
N VAL A 141 0.05 2.09 3.78
CA VAL A 141 -0.35 3.27 3.00
C VAL A 141 -1.77 3.72 3.36
N THR A 142 -2.69 2.77 3.59
CA THR A 142 -4.05 3.09 4.06
C THR A 142 -4.02 3.81 5.40
N PHE A 143 -3.25 3.30 6.36
CA PHE A 143 -3.08 3.98 7.65
C PHE A 143 -2.28 5.28 7.54
N LEU A 144 -1.37 5.41 6.58
CA LEU A 144 -0.70 6.69 6.31
C LEU A 144 -1.68 7.74 5.78
N VAL A 145 -2.63 7.35 4.91
CA VAL A 145 -3.71 8.22 4.48
C VAL A 145 -4.61 8.63 5.65
N LEU A 146 -4.95 7.68 6.54
CA LEU A 146 -5.67 7.98 7.79
C LEU A 146 -4.87 8.96 8.68
N TYR A 147 -3.56 8.72 8.83
CA TYR A 147 -2.68 9.58 9.61
C TYR A 147 -2.62 11.00 9.03
N ALA A 148 -2.58 11.14 7.71
CA ALA A 148 -2.57 12.41 7.01
C ALA A 148 -3.90 13.21 7.16
N TYR A 149 -5.00 12.55 7.52
CA TYR A 149 -6.33 13.13 7.58
C TYR A 149 -6.46 14.42 8.40
N PRO A 150 -6.02 14.50 9.68
CA PRO A 150 -6.08 15.75 10.46
C PRO A 150 -5.26 16.89 9.85
N PHE A 151 -4.18 16.59 9.13
CA PHE A 151 -3.34 17.61 8.51
C PHE A 151 -4.02 18.23 7.28
N LEU A 152 -4.75 17.42 6.53
CA LEU A 152 -5.52 17.86 5.36
C LEU A 152 -6.80 18.59 5.78
N PHE A 153 -7.47 18.14 6.84
CA PHE A 153 -8.72 18.70 7.37
C PHE A 153 -8.56 19.45 8.69
N ARG A 154 -7.43 20.18 8.82
CA ARG A 154 -7.01 20.85 10.06
C ARG A 154 -8.07 21.77 10.71
N HIS A 155 -8.92 22.42 9.90
CA HIS A 155 -9.91 23.36 10.41
C HIS A 155 -11.11 22.67 11.08
N SER A 156 -11.43 21.43 10.68
CA SER A 156 -12.49 20.63 11.29
C SER A 156 -11.96 19.66 12.35
N TRP A 157 -10.64 19.42 12.40
CA TRP A 157 -10.04 18.46 13.32
C TRP A 157 -9.78 19.05 14.71
N LYS A 158 -10.51 18.55 15.71
CA LYS A 158 -10.26 18.83 17.13
C LYS A 158 -9.57 17.64 17.80
N TRP A 159 -8.44 17.91 18.46
CA TRP A 159 -7.69 16.93 19.25
C TRP A 159 -8.39 16.65 20.59
N ASN A 160 -8.48 15.38 20.95
CA ASN A 160 -8.87 14.91 22.28
C ASN A 160 -7.88 13.82 22.71
N TRP A 161 -7.95 13.38 23.96
CA TRP A 161 -6.97 12.43 24.50
C TRP A 161 -6.94 11.10 23.71
N VAL A 162 -8.10 10.59 23.28
CA VAL A 162 -8.19 9.35 22.47
C VAL A 162 -7.43 9.51 21.15
N LYS A 163 -7.66 10.62 20.44
CA LYS A 163 -6.95 10.93 19.19
C LYS A 163 -5.46 11.15 19.44
N ILE A 164 -5.06 11.77 20.55
CA ILE A 164 -3.64 11.92 20.87
C ILE A 164 -2.99 10.54 21.03
N VAL A 165 -3.62 9.63 21.78
CA VAL A 165 -3.11 8.26 21.98
C VAL A 165 -3.03 7.51 20.64
N ILE A 166 -4.10 7.52 19.85
CA ILE A 166 -4.12 6.82 18.54
C ILE A 166 -3.02 7.36 17.62
N TRP A 167 -2.85 8.69 17.54
CA TRP A 167 -1.83 9.27 16.67
C TRP A 167 -0.41 9.03 17.18
N SER A 168 -0.19 9.02 18.50
CA SER A 168 1.10 8.61 19.08
C SER A 168 1.47 7.18 18.70
N ILE A 169 0.50 6.25 18.75
CA ILE A 169 0.72 4.88 18.31
C ILE A 169 1.08 4.86 16.82
N LEU A 170 0.27 5.50 15.97
CA LEU A 170 0.51 5.55 14.52
C LEU A 170 1.85 6.19 14.15
N THR A 171 2.29 7.22 14.88
CA THR A 171 3.59 7.88 14.65
C THR A 171 4.77 6.91 14.78
N VAL A 172 4.65 5.92 15.66
CA VAL A 172 5.70 4.91 15.88
C VAL A 172 5.49 3.70 14.97
N THR A 173 4.26 3.19 14.88
CA THR A 173 3.99 1.93 14.18
C THR A 173 4.13 2.04 12.67
N LEU A 174 3.77 3.18 12.08
CA LEU A 174 3.75 3.32 10.62
C LEU A 174 5.15 3.35 10.00
N PRO A 175 6.10 4.20 10.46
CA PRO A 175 7.44 4.17 9.89
C PRO A 175 8.19 2.86 10.15
N LEU A 176 7.88 2.16 11.24
CA LEU A 176 8.48 0.87 11.61
C LEU A 176 7.66 -0.34 11.11
N GLY A 177 6.67 -0.12 10.23
CA GLY A 177 5.81 -1.16 9.67
C GLY A 177 5.73 -1.14 8.14
N GLY A 178 5.86 0.02 7.48
CA GLY A 178 5.72 0.11 6.03
C GLY A 178 7.04 0.23 5.28
N THR A 179 7.21 -0.54 4.20
CA THR A 179 8.38 -0.40 3.28
C THR A 179 8.45 0.98 2.62
N LEU A 180 7.28 1.56 2.31
CA LEU A 180 7.18 2.85 1.63
C LEU A 180 6.96 4.03 2.57
N VAL A 181 6.40 3.78 3.75
CA VAL A 181 5.91 4.85 4.64
C VAL A 181 6.99 5.87 4.98
N PRO A 182 8.22 5.48 5.43
CA PRO A 182 9.25 6.46 5.75
C PRO A 182 9.58 7.38 4.56
N GLY A 183 9.75 6.81 3.37
CA GLY A 183 10.03 7.58 2.15
C GLY A 183 8.89 8.54 1.78
N VAL A 184 7.64 8.07 1.83
CA VAL A 184 6.46 8.88 1.54
C VAL A 184 6.32 10.04 2.54
N VAL A 185 6.55 9.79 3.83
CA VAL A 185 6.51 10.83 4.87
C VAL A 185 7.54 11.91 4.61
N LEU A 186 8.79 11.55 4.31
CA LEU A 186 9.84 12.54 4.08
C LEU A 186 9.57 13.38 2.84
N VAL A 187 9.13 12.76 1.74
CA VAL A 187 8.73 13.51 0.53
C VAL A 187 7.53 14.40 0.82
N GLY A 188 6.54 13.91 1.57
CA GLY A 188 5.39 14.67 2.01
C GLY A 188 5.77 15.88 2.85
N ALA A 189 6.70 15.71 3.79
CA ALA A 189 7.22 16.79 4.63
C ALA A 189 7.94 17.86 3.81
N VAL A 190 8.81 17.47 2.87
CA VAL A 190 9.48 18.40 1.95
C VAL A 190 8.44 19.14 1.10
N THR A 191 7.46 18.43 0.55
CA THR A 191 6.38 19.03 -0.26
C THR A 191 5.60 20.05 0.56
N LEU A 192 5.26 19.74 1.81
CA LEU A 192 4.57 20.65 2.72
C LEU A 192 5.40 21.90 3.05
N ILE A 193 6.71 21.75 3.26
CA ILE A 193 7.63 22.89 3.47
C ILE A 193 7.60 23.81 2.23
N LEU A 194 7.68 23.24 1.03
CA LEU A 194 7.59 24.01 -0.22
C LEU A 194 6.22 24.69 -0.39
N VAL A 195 5.12 24.02 -0.03
CA VAL A 195 3.76 24.59 -0.05
C VAL A 195 3.68 25.81 0.86
N THR A 196 4.08 25.63 2.13
CA THR A 196 4.00 26.69 3.15
C THR A 196 4.88 27.88 2.79
N HIS A 197 6.10 27.62 2.32
CA HIS A 197 7.02 28.65 1.84
C HIS A 197 6.43 29.43 0.65
N SER A 198 5.88 28.74 -0.35
CA SER A 198 5.25 29.39 -1.51
C SER A 198 4.07 30.29 -1.14
N ASN A 199 3.29 29.88 -0.13
CA ASN A 199 2.14 30.65 0.34
C ASN A 199 2.55 31.89 1.14
N LEU A 200 3.69 31.84 1.83
CA LEU A 200 4.22 32.99 2.57
C LEU A 200 4.79 34.05 1.62
N ILE A 201 5.54 33.64 0.58
CA ILE A 201 6.04 34.55 -0.46
C ILE A 201 4.88 35.30 -1.11
N LYS A 202 3.80 34.60 -1.47
CA LYS A 202 2.61 35.23 -2.09
C LYS A 202 1.92 36.27 -1.22
N LYS A 203 2.07 36.21 0.10
CA LYS A 203 1.49 37.18 1.04
C LYS A 203 2.38 38.41 1.27
N GLY A 204 3.49 38.54 0.52
CA GLY A 204 4.40 39.69 0.64
C GLY A 204 5.20 39.72 1.93
N ASN A 205 5.25 38.60 2.67
CA ASN A 205 5.98 38.52 3.93
C ASN A 205 7.46 38.24 3.64
N GLN A 206 8.34 39.07 4.21
CA GLN A 206 9.78 39.04 3.95
C GLN A 206 10.45 37.71 4.36
N ASN A 207 11.54 37.39 3.65
CA ASN A 207 12.34 36.17 3.82
C ASN A 207 12.97 36.10 5.22
N GLY A 208 12.34 35.38 6.16
CA GLY A 208 12.90 35.12 7.48
C GLY A 208 12.35 33.83 8.10
N VAL A 209 13.24 33.03 8.70
CA VAL A 209 12.89 31.77 9.40
C VAL A 209 11.84 32.02 10.50
N GLU A 210 11.94 33.15 11.20
CA GLU A 210 11.00 33.53 12.27
C GLU A 210 9.56 33.73 11.74
N GLN A 211 9.39 34.36 10.56
CA GLN A 211 8.08 34.54 9.95
C GLN A 211 7.51 33.21 9.43
N TRP A 212 8.37 32.30 8.98
CA TRP A 212 7.97 30.95 8.59
C TRP A 212 7.43 30.16 9.79
N VAL A 213 8.14 30.20 10.93
CA VAL A 213 7.69 29.58 12.19
C VAL A 213 6.39 30.21 12.69
N LYS A 214 6.24 31.54 12.64
CA LYS A 214 4.97 32.22 12.96
C LYS A 214 3.85 31.79 12.01
N GLY A 215 4.12 31.66 10.72
CA GLY A 215 3.16 31.20 9.71
C GLY A 215 2.68 29.77 9.94
N LEU A 216 3.58 28.86 10.34
CA LEU A 216 3.22 27.49 10.71
C LEU A 216 2.36 27.46 11.97
N LYS A 217 2.77 28.15 13.03
CA LYS A 217 2.00 28.23 14.30
C LYS A 217 0.62 28.86 14.11
N LEU A 218 0.46 29.77 13.15
CA LEU A 218 -0.83 30.39 12.84
C LEU A 218 -1.78 29.41 12.13
N GLN A 219 -1.25 28.49 11.32
CA GLN A 219 -2.06 27.56 10.54
C GLN A 219 -2.29 26.22 11.24
N TRP A 220 -1.38 25.79 12.12
CA TRP A 220 -1.32 24.45 12.69
C TRP A 220 -1.31 24.53 14.21
N SER A 221 -2.13 23.71 14.88
CA SER A 221 -2.05 23.60 16.34
C SER A 221 -0.75 22.92 16.78
N GLY A 222 -0.33 23.12 18.03
CA GLY A 222 0.87 22.50 18.59
C GLY A 222 0.92 20.98 18.40
N TRP A 223 -0.24 20.30 18.51
CA TRP A 223 -0.37 18.87 18.25
C TRP A 223 -0.09 18.47 16.80
N HIS A 224 -0.54 19.26 15.83
CA HIS A 224 -0.21 18.98 14.42
C HIS A 224 1.29 19.10 14.20
N ILE A 225 1.91 20.15 14.72
CA ILE A 225 3.37 20.33 14.59
C ILE A 225 4.09 19.14 15.24
N PHE A 226 3.74 18.80 16.49
CA PHE A 226 4.32 17.68 17.22
C PHE A 226 4.23 16.36 16.43
N PHE A 227 3.04 15.96 16.00
CA PHE A 227 2.86 14.69 15.29
C PHE A 227 3.56 14.68 13.92
N ALA A 228 3.55 15.79 13.17
CA ALA A 228 4.28 15.86 11.91
C ALA A 228 5.79 15.76 12.11
N THR A 229 6.35 16.47 13.09
CA THR A 229 7.79 16.42 13.39
C THR A 229 8.21 15.06 13.91
N SER A 230 7.42 14.46 14.81
CA SER A 230 7.71 13.14 15.36
C SER A 230 7.67 12.07 14.28
N MET A 231 6.70 12.12 13.36
CA MET A 231 6.65 11.19 12.22
C MET A 231 7.88 11.29 11.32
N VAL A 232 8.36 12.51 11.06
CA VAL A 232 9.61 12.74 10.30
C VAL A 232 10.81 12.15 11.03
N MET A 233 10.94 12.39 12.34
CA MET A 233 12.06 11.87 13.14
C MET A 233 12.07 10.33 13.18
N VAL A 234 10.92 9.70 13.43
CA VAL A 234 10.82 8.23 13.43
C VAL A 234 11.00 7.65 12.03
N SER A 235 10.60 8.36 10.96
CA SER A 235 10.87 7.96 9.58
C SER A 235 12.35 8.02 9.22
N LEU A 236 13.07 9.04 9.67
CA LEU A 236 14.53 9.12 9.50
C LEU A 236 15.22 7.99 10.26
N TYR A 237 14.79 7.73 11.49
CA TYR A 237 15.27 6.60 12.29
C TYR A 237 15.01 5.25 11.60
N SER A 238 13.79 5.02 11.11
CA SER A 238 13.42 3.82 10.36
C SER A 238 14.28 3.62 9.11
N LEU A 239 14.56 4.69 8.35
CA LEU A 239 15.47 4.59 7.20
C LEU A 239 16.92 4.33 7.61
N TYR A 240 17.34 4.83 8.77
CA TYR A 240 18.68 4.59 9.29
C TYR A 240 18.89 3.11 9.66
N ILE A 241 18.04 2.55 10.52
CA ILE A 241 18.14 1.13 10.91
C ILE A 241 17.87 0.19 9.72
N GLY A 242 17.04 0.62 8.77
CA GLY A 242 16.72 -0.15 7.56
C GLY A 242 17.90 -0.34 6.61
N ARG A 243 19.04 0.33 6.84
CA ARG A 243 20.28 0.12 6.08
C ARG A 243 20.86 -1.29 6.28
N ASN A 244 20.68 -1.86 7.48
CA ASN A 244 21.24 -3.16 7.85
C ASN A 244 20.30 -4.34 7.46
N ASN A 245 19.48 -4.15 6.42
CA ASN A 245 18.59 -5.19 5.94
C ASN A 245 19.31 -6.16 5.00
N ILE A 246 19.39 -7.43 5.39
CA ILE A 246 20.05 -8.48 4.59
C ILE A 246 19.37 -8.74 3.25
N GLU A 247 18.07 -8.44 3.11
CA GLU A 247 17.34 -8.53 1.83
C GLU A 247 17.86 -7.54 0.78
N GLY A 248 18.68 -6.56 1.18
CA GLY A 248 19.32 -5.59 0.30
C GLY A 248 20.74 -5.94 -0.11
N LEU A 249 21.31 -7.03 0.42
CA LEU A 249 22.69 -7.45 0.14
C LEU A 249 22.84 -8.22 -1.16
N THR A 250 21.74 -8.69 -1.75
CA THR A 250 21.78 -9.65 -2.85
C THR A 250 22.16 -9.05 -4.21
N ASP A 251 22.08 -7.74 -4.44
CA ASP A 251 22.60 -7.19 -5.69
C ASP A 251 23.09 -5.74 -5.71
N THR A 252 24.17 -5.54 -6.46
CA THR A 252 25.18 -4.48 -6.31
C THR A 252 25.08 -3.36 -7.33
N LEU A 253 23.93 -3.16 -7.97
CA LEU A 253 23.78 -2.04 -8.91
C LEU A 253 24.12 -0.72 -8.22
N SER A 254 25.00 0.05 -8.85
CA SER A 254 25.39 1.37 -8.34
C SER A 254 24.18 2.31 -8.32
N THR A 255 24.22 3.35 -7.48
CA THR A 255 23.14 4.34 -7.42
C THR A 255 22.86 4.96 -8.79
N ILE A 256 23.90 5.20 -9.59
CA ILE A 256 23.77 5.78 -10.94
C ILE A 256 23.03 4.81 -11.86
N ASP A 257 23.39 3.53 -11.86
CA ASP A 257 22.72 2.51 -12.69
C ASP A 257 21.24 2.42 -12.35
N ARG A 258 20.87 2.50 -11.07
CA ARG A 258 19.47 2.52 -10.62
C ARG A 258 18.69 3.71 -11.18
N TYR A 259 19.31 4.89 -11.29
CA TYR A 259 18.68 6.04 -11.93
C TYR A 259 18.46 5.83 -13.44
N THR A 260 19.32 5.09 -14.13
CA THR A 260 19.12 4.77 -15.56
C THR A 260 17.94 3.82 -15.81
N LEU A 261 17.54 3.06 -14.79
CA LEU A 261 16.39 2.15 -14.83
C LEU A 261 15.06 2.88 -14.66
N LEU A 262 15.05 4.05 -14.00
CA LEU A 262 13.82 4.80 -13.69
C LEU A 262 13.00 5.16 -14.96
N PRO A 263 13.59 5.71 -16.04
CA PRO A 263 12.85 5.97 -17.27
C PRO A 263 12.31 4.68 -17.91
N LYS A 264 13.07 3.59 -17.87
CA LYS A 264 12.62 2.29 -18.39
C LYS A 264 11.40 1.78 -17.61
N GLY A 265 11.43 1.90 -16.29
CA GLY A 265 10.30 1.56 -15.42
C GLY A 265 9.05 2.39 -15.70
N LEU A 266 9.20 3.71 -15.92
CA LEU A 266 8.09 4.58 -16.31
C LEU A 266 7.51 4.23 -17.67
N ILE A 267 8.38 3.94 -18.65
CA ILE A 267 7.94 3.52 -19.99
C ILE A 267 7.19 2.20 -19.88
N GLN A 268 7.75 1.20 -19.19
CA GLN A 268 7.08 -0.10 -19.00
C GLN A 268 5.70 0.09 -18.35
N LEU A 269 5.62 0.89 -17.29
CA LEU A 269 4.35 1.17 -16.60
C LEU A 269 3.31 1.80 -17.55
N LEU A 270 3.73 2.67 -18.47
CA LEU A 270 2.87 3.34 -19.45
C LEU A 270 2.54 2.49 -20.68
N SER A 271 3.43 1.57 -21.09
CA SER A 271 3.35 0.86 -22.36
C SER A 271 2.89 -0.59 -22.26
N GLU A 272 3.09 -1.26 -21.12
CA GLU A 272 2.78 -2.70 -20.96
C GLU A 272 1.28 -2.96 -21.09
N LYS A 273 0.45 -2.07 -20.54
CA LYS A 273 -1.00 -2.08 -20.67
C LYS A 273 -1.52 -0.66 -20.90
N PRO A 274 -2.57 -0.46 -21.71
CA PRO A 274 -3.13 0.86 -21.97
C PRO A 274 -3.81 1.50 -20.74
N SER A 275 -3.87 0.82 -19.60
CA SER A 275 -4.58 1.28 -18.41
C SER A 275 -4.12 2.66 -17.96
N TYR A 276 -2.82 2.87 -17.76
CA TYR A 276 -2.28 4.16 -17.32
C TYR A 276 -2.45 5.23 -18.39
N LEU A 277 -2.29 4.88 -19.67
CA LEU A 277 -2.52 5.80 -20.78
C LEU A 277 -3.97 6.31 -20.79
N LEU A 278 -4.94 5.41 -20.65
CA LEU A 278 -6.36 5.76 -20.55
C LEU A 278 -6.63 6.62 -19.32
N PHE A 279 -6.05 6.27 -18.18
CA PHE A 279 -6.22 7.02 -16.94
C PHE A 279 -5.66 8.44 -17.03
N PHE A 280 -4.45 8.62 -17.57
CA PHE A 280 -3.86 9.93 -17.82
C PHE A 280 -4.64 10.73 -18.86
N LEU A 281 -5.19 10.09 -19.89
CA LEU A 281 -6.05 10.73 -20.87
C LEU A 281 -7.30 11.32 -20.18
N VAL A 282 -7.97 10.57 -19.32
CA VAL A 282 -9.14 11.04 -18.58
C VAL A 282 -8.78 12.19 -17.63
N ILE A 283 -7.68 12.09 -16.89
CA ILE A 283 -7.19 13.21 -16.05
C ILE A 283 -6.91 14.45 -16.92
N THR A 284 -6.28 14.28 -18.09
CA THR A 284 -5.97 15.39 -19.01
C THR A 284 -7.24 16.06 -19.53
N VAL A 285 -8.24 15.27 -19.93
CA VAL A 285 -9.56 15.79 -20.31
C VAL A 285 -10.21 16.52 -19.15
N ASN A 286 -10.13 15.99 -17.92
CA ASN A 286 -10.66 16.66 -16.74
C ASN A 286 -9.98 18.02 -16.51
N VAL A 287 -8.65 18.08 -16.57
CA VAL A 287 -7.88 19.32 -16.41
C VAL A 287 -8.29 20.34 -17.48
N PHE A 288 -8.40 19.92 -18.73
CA PHE A 288 -8.84 20.78 -19.83
C PHE A 288 -10.26 21.32 -19.63
N LEU A 289 -11.21 20.46 -19.28
CA LEU A 289 -12.60 20.85 -19.06
C LEU A 289 -12.76 21.77 -17.85
N ILE A 290 -12.04 21.53 -16.76
CA ILE A 290 -12.04 22.44 -15.60
C ILE A 290 -11.51 23.79 -16.05
N ARG A 291 -10.34 23.85 -16.68
CA ARG A 291 -9.76 25.12 -17.16
C ARG A 291 -10.71 25.92 -18.05
N LYS A 292 -11.48 25.22 -18.89
CA LYS A 292 -12.37 25.84 -19.88
C LYS A 292 -13.75 26.23 -19.33
N PHE A 293 -14.32 25.42 -18.44
CA PHE A 293 -15.73 25.52 -18.07
C PHE A 293 -16.00 25.70 -16.57
N VAL A 294 -15.00 25.52 -15.70
CA VAL A 294 -15.21 25.56 -14.24
C VAL A 294 -14.14 26.40 -13.56
N ASP A 295 -14.56 27.46 -12.89
CA ASP A 295 -13.69 28.16 -11.96
C ASP A 295 -13.52 27.33 -10.67
N SER A 296 -12.33 26.78 -10.47
CA SER A 296 -11.96 26.00 -9.29
C SER A 296 -10.61 26.48 -8.76
N PRO A 297 -10.58 27.43 -7.81
CA PRO A 297 -9.34 28.01 -7.31
C PRO A 297 -8.47 27.01 -6.55
N LEU A 298 -9.05 25.90 -6.07
CA LEU A 298 -8.34 24.85 -5.34
C LEU A 298 -7.74 23.77 -6.25
N PHE A 299 -8.31 23.51 -7.42
CA PHE A 299 -7.92 22.38 -8.25
C PHE A 299 -6.47 22.47 -8.74
N PHE A 300 -6.09 23.57 -9.37
CA PHE A 300 -4.74 23.73 -9.92
C PHE A 300 -3.64 23.76 -8.86
N PRO A 301 -3.82 24.39 -7.68
CA PRO A 301 -2.88 24.23 -6.57
C PRO A 301 -2.71 22.77 -6.14
N ILE A 302 -3.79 22.02 -5.97
CA ILE A 302 -3.72 20.59 -5.59
C ILE A 302 -2.97 19.80 -6.66
N LEU A 303 -3.34 19.97 -7.93
CA LEU A 303 -2.68 19.31 -9.06
C LEU A 303 -1.17 19.60 -9.10
N LYS A 304 -0.79 20.87 -8.93
CA LYS A 304 0.62 21.28 -8.89
C LYS A 304 1.37 20.56 -7.78
N TRP A 305 0.85 20.56 -6.55
CA TRP A 305 1.55 20.00 -5.40
C TRP A 305 1.58 18.47 -5.40
N VAL A 306 0.55 17.82 -5.93
CA VAL A 306 0.61 16.38 -6.24
C VAL A 306 1.69 16.12 -7.29
N GLY A 307 1.78 16.93 -8.35
CA GLY A 307 2.86 16.81 -9.34
C GLY A 307 4.26 16.96 -8.74
N VAL A 308 4.46 17.91 -7.83
CA VAL A 308 5.74 18.07 -7.09
C VAL A 308 6.03 16.85 -6.22
N PHE A 309 5.03 16.35 -5.47
CA PHE A 309 5.17 15.14 -4.68
C PHE A 309 5.58 13.95 -5.53
N VAL A 310 4.91 13.73 -6.67
CA VAL A 310 5.21 12.63 -7.61
C VAL A 310 6.64 12.74 -8.13
N LEU A 311 7.06 13.92 -8.56
CA LEU A 311 8.42 14.14 -9.06
C LEU A 311 9.46 13.81 -7.99
N LEU A 312 9.32 14.36 -6.78
CA LEU A 312 10.25 14.12 -5.68
C LEU A 312 10.27 12.65 -5.26
N TYR A 313 9.10 12.02 -5.17
CA TYR A 313 9.00 10.61 -4.80
C TYR A 313 9.71 9.70 -5.81
N LEU A 314 9.44 9.88 -7.11
CA LEU A 314 10.09 9.09 -8.16
C LEU A 314 11.62 9.29 -8.19
N LEU A 315 12.09 10.52 -7.94
CA LEU A 315 13.52 10.81 -7.87
C LEU A 315 14.22 10.17 -6.66
N LEU A 316 13.50 9.90 -5.57
CA LEU A 316 14.09 9.27 -4.37
C LEU A 316 13.95 7.75 -4.35
N LEU A 317 13.08 7.14 -5.17
CA LEU A 317 12.91 5.69 -5.23
C LEU A 317 14.22 4.91 -5.42
N PRO A 318 15.15 5.29 -6.32
CA PRO A 318 16.42 4.57 -6.52
C PRO A 318 17.32 4.49 -5.27
N LEU A 319 17.15 5.42 -4.32
CA LEU A 319 17.91 5.43 -3.07
C LEU A 319 17.48 4.31 -2.11
N GLY A 320 16.31 3.69 -2.35
CA GLY A 320 15.77 2.61 -1.52
C GLY A 320 16.39 1.22 -1.75
N GLY A 321 17.42 1.11 -2.61
CA GLY A 321 18.04 -0.17 -2.95
C GLY A 321 17.57 -0.73 -4.30
N TYR A 322 18.32 -1.72 -4.79
CA TYR A 322 17.91 -2.56 -5.92
C TYR A 322 17.53 -3.95 -5.41
N ARG A 323 16.61 -4.63 -6.10
CA ARG A 323 16.19 -6.01 -5.82
C ARG A 323 15.82 -6.68 -7.14
N ASP A 324 16.19 -7.93 -7.34
CA ASP A 324 16.03 -8.62 -8.64
C ASP A 324 14.59 -8.80 -9.07
N TYR A 325 13.71 -9.05 -8.11
CA TYR A 325 12.28 -9.15 -8.36
C TYR A 325 11.60 -7.78 -8.65
N ARG A 326 12.37 -6.68 -8.64
CA ARG A 326 11.97 -5.32 -9.01
C ARG A 326 13.02 -4.68 -9.94
N PRO A 327 13.25 -5.26 -11.12
CA PRO A 327 14.42 -4.96 -11.94
C PRO A 327 14.43 -3.52 -12.48
N LEU A 328 13.28 -2.84 -12.56
CA LEU A 328 13.18 -1.46 -13.06
C LEU A 328 12.91 -0.41 -11.97
N ILE A 329 13.08 -0.74 -10.68
CA ILE A 329 12.81 0.11 -9.49
C ILE A 329 11.32 0.44 -9.29
N ILE A 330 10.67 0.94 -10.36
CA ILE A 330 9.23 1.19 -10.41
C ILE A 330 8.52 -0.12 -10.67
N ARG A 331 7.66 -0.47 -9.73
CA ARG A 331 6.69 -1.55 -9.84
C ARG A 331 5.37 -1.03 -9.27
N ARG A 332 4.27 -1.73 -9.54
CA ARG A 332 2.93 -1.36 -9.04
C ARG A 332 2.90 -1.06 -7.54
N ASP A 333 3.51 -1.93 -6.73
CA ASP A 333 3.57 -1.77 -5.27
C ASP A 333 4.36 -0.51 -4.86
N THR A 334 5.53 -0.25 -5.46
CA THR A 334 6.34 0.95 -5.16
C THR A 334 5.74 2.23 -5.71
N PHE A 335 4.92 2.15 -6.77
CA PHE A 335 4.21 3.28 -7.37
C PHE A 335 2.89 3.62 -6.65
N LEU A 336 2.43 2.78 -5.73
CA LEU A 336 1.14 2.92 -5.04
C LEU A 336 0.87 4.32 -4.47
N PRO A 337 1.80 5.00 -3.75
CA PRO A 337 1.54 6.34 -3.22
C PRO A 337 1.25 7.39 -4.31
N VAL A 338 1.97 7.31 -5.43
CA VAL A 338 1.73 8.16 -6.60
C VAL A 338 0.34 7.85 -7.18
N PHE A 339 0.05 6.57 -7.35
CA PHE A 339 -1.21 6.13 -7.93
C PHE A 339 -2.43 6.59 -7.11
N LEU A 340 -2.39 6.47 -5.79
CA LEU A 340 -3.46 6.98 -4.91
C LEU A 340 -3.62 8.50 -5.03
N GLY A 341 -2.52 9.26 -5.12
CA GLY A 341 -2.56 10.70 -5.37
C GLY A 341 -3.27 11.03 -6.68
N LEU A 342 -2.99 10.29 -7.75
CA LEU A 342 -3.65 10.43 -9.05
C LEU A 342 -5.13 10.06 -8.99
N ILE A 343 -5.52 9.02 -8.24
CA ILE A 343 -6.92 8.65 -8.01
C ILE A 343 -7.68 9.80 -7.31
N VAL A 344 -7.06 10.45 -6.32
CA VAL A 344 -7.68 11.63 -5.67
C VAL A 344 -7.85 12.78 -6.67
N ILE A 345 -6.85 13.06 -7.53
CA ILE A 345 -6.98 14.07 -8.58
C ILE A 345 -8.10 13.74 -9.55
N TYR A 346 -8.17 12.49 -10.02
CA TYR A 346 -9.22 11.98 -10.90
C TYR A 346 -10.59 12.14 -10.24
N GLY A 347 -10.79 11.57 -9.05
CA GLY A 347 -12.07 11.59 -8.36
C GLY A 347 -12.53 13.01 -8.04
N TYR A 348 -11.64 13.87 -7.53
CA TYR A 348 -11.96 15.26 -7.24
C TYR A 348 -12.37 16.04 -8.48
N SER A 349 -11.59 15.94 -9.56
CA SER A 349 -11.90 16.62 -10.81
C SER A 349 -13.19 16.10 -11.46
N SER A 350 -13.44 14.80 -11.42
CA SER A 350 -14.67 14.20 -11.94
C SER A 350 -15.90 14.58 -11.15
N VAL A 351 -15.84 14.60 -9.81
CA VAL A 351 -16.97 15.08 -8.97
C VAL A 351 -17.27 16.55 -9.26
N ILE A 352 -16.25 17.41 -9.42
CA ILE A 352 -16.44 18.82 -9.80
C ILE A 352 -17.17 18.92 -11.15
N LEU A 353 -16.67 18.24 -12.17
CA LEU A 353 -17.20 18.33 -13.54
C LEU A 353 -18.63 17.78 -13.63
N LEU A 354 -18.93 16.65 -12.98
CA LEU A 354 -20.28 16.06 -12.96
C LEU A 354 -21.32 16.95 -12.28
N ASN A 355 -20.89 17.82 -11.36
CA ASN A 355 -21.75 18.78 -10.66
C ASN A 355 -21.89 20.11 -11.39
N LYS A 356 -20.87 20.55 -12.15
CA LYS A 356 -20.81 21.90 -12.73
C LYS A 356 -21.13 21.95 -14.23
N LEU A 357 -20.81 20.91 -15.00
CA LEU A 357 -21.14 20.87 -16.43
C LEU A 357 -22.66 20.78 -16.64
N LYS A 358 -23.16 21.32 -17.76
CA LYS A 358 -24.59 21.36 -18.11
C LYS A 358 -24.83 20.92 -19.57
N GLY A 359 -26.05 20.49 -19.88
CA GLY A 359 -26.47 20.18 -21.26
C GLY A 359 -25.64 19.08 -21.93
N LYS A 360 -25.34 19.26 -23.22
CA LYS A 360 -24.64 18.26 -24.05
C LYS A 360 -23.22 17.95 -23.57
N THR A 361 -22.49 18.93 -23.02
CA THR A 361 -21.12 18.71 -22.52
C THR A 361 -21.11 17.82 -21.29
N ARG A 362 -22.10 17.98 -20.40
CA ARG A 362 -22.29 17.07 -19.26
C ARG A 362 -22.58 15.64 -19.71
N LEU A 363 -23.48 15.48 -20.68
CA LEU A 363 -23.83 14.15 -21.19
C LEU A 363 -22.60 13.45 -21.81
N GLY A 364 -21.86 14.15 -22.67
CA GLY A 364 -20.62 13.62 -23.24
C GLY A 364 -19.59 13.24 -22.17
N TYR A 365 -19.47 14.04 -21.10
CA TYR A 365 -18.59 13.74 -19.98
C TYR A 365 -19.04 12.51 -19.17
N ILE A 366 -20.35 12.35 -18.94
CA ILE A 366 -20.92 11.16 -18.30
C ILE A 366 -20.63 9.92 -19.15
N CYS A 367 -20.81 10.00 -20.48
CA CYS A 367 -20.47 8.88 -21.37
C CYS A 367 -18.97 8.54 -21.30
N LEU A 368 -18.08 9.55 -21.31
CA LEU A 368 -16.63 9.33 -21.19
C LEU A 368 -16.27 8.59 -19.89
N ILE A 369 -16.76 9.09 -18.74
CA ILE A 369 -16.48 8.47 -17.44
C ILE A 369 -17.14 7.10 -17.31
N GLY A 370 -18.37 6.95 -17.79
CA GLY A 370 -19.09 5.68 -17.83
C GLY A 370 -18.33 4.63 -18.63
N SER A 371 -17.85 4.98 -19.83
CA SER A 371 -17.03 4.08 -20.65
C SER A 371 -15.71 3.73 -19.97
N PHE A 372 -15.03 4.69 -19.33
CA PHE A 372 -13.79 4.43 -18.61
C PHE A 372 -14.00 3.46 -17.44
N ILE A 373 -15.04 3.68 -16.63
CA ILE A 373 -15.42 2.79 -15.52
C ILE A 373 -15.77 1.40 -16.04
N MET A 374 -16.55 1.33 -17.13
CA MET A 374 -16.93 0.07 -17.76
C MET A 374 -15.70 -0.70 -18.25
N ILE A 375 -14.73 -0.04 -18.89
CA ILE A 375 -13.47 -0.66 -19.33
C ILE A 375 -12.71 -1.25 -18.14
N LEU A 376 -12.57 -0.50 -17.05
CA LEU A 376 -11.85 -0.98 -15.86
C LEU A 376 -12.58 -2.15 -15.18
N THR A 377 -13.91 -2.10 -15.11
CA THR A 377 -14.74 -3.14 -14.51
C THR A 377 -14.73 -4.42 -15.33
N LEU A 378 -14.87 -4.31 -16.66
CA LEU A 378 -14.79 -5.46 -17.57
C LEU A 378 -13.38 -6.04 -17.67
N ALA A 379 -12.34 -5.29 -17.30
CA ALA A 379 -10.97 -5.80 -17.26
C ALA A 379 -10.66 -6.57 -15.96
N ASP A 380 -11.43 -6.37 -14.89
CA ASP A 380 -11.30 -7.09 -13.61
C ASP A 380 -12.10 -8.40 -13.62
N ILE A 381 -11.87 -9.22 -14.65
CA ILE A 381 -12.44 -10.56 -14.71
C ILE A 381 -11.65 -11.45 -13.77
N SER A 382 -12.35 -12.02 -12.79
CA SER A 382 -11.75 -12.91 -11.81
C SER A 382 -11.68 -14.34 -12.31
N GLU A 383 -10.46 -14.89 -12.31
CA GLU A 383 -10.24 -16.33 -12.38
C GLU A 383 -10.48 -16.91 -10.98
N LEU A 384 -11.76 -17.19 -10.68
CA LEU A 384 -12.20 -17.77 -9.40
C LEU A 384 -11.52 -19.10 -9.07
N SER A 385 -10.87 -19.75 -10.05
CA SER A 385 -10.22 -21.05 -9.95
C SER A 385 -8.70 -21.02 -9.70
N ASN A 386 -8.05 -19.85 -9.60
CA ASN A 386 -6.57 -19.79 -9.54
C ASN A 386 -5.92 -20.40 -8.29
N ASN A 387 -6.69 -20.87 -7.32
CA ASN A 387 -6.19 -21.63 -6.17
C ASN A 387 -6.74 -23.06 -6.09
N HIS A 388 -7.42 -23.57 -7.13
CA HIS A 388 -7.95 -24.94 -7.11
C HIS A 388 -6.85 -25.98 -6.92
N CYS A 389 -5.70 -25.78 -7.59
CA CYS A 389 -4.57 -26.67 -7.46
C CYS A 389 -4.06 -26.74 -6.01
N GLU A 390 -3.73 -25.58 -5.42
CA GLU A 390 -3.25 -25.50 -4.04
C GLU A 390 -4.29 -26.02 -3.04
N LYS A 391 -5.57 -25.66 -3.21
CA LYS A 391 -6.65 -26.14 -2.35
C LYS A 391 -6.78 -27.67 -2.43
N HIS A 392 -6.75 -28.23 -3.63
CA HIS A 392 -6.82 -29.68 -3.84
C HIS A 392 -5.63 -30.41 -3.22
N ALA A 393 -4.43 -29.83 -3.34
CA ALA A 393 -3.24 -30.36 -2.71
C ALA A 393 -3.34 -30.33 -1.18
N LEU A 394 -3.86 -29.24 -0.60
CA LEU A 394 -4.10 -29.13 0.85
C LEU A 394 -5.14 -30.12 1.36
N GLU A 395 -6.22 -30.35 0.61
CA GLU A 395 -7.21 -31.37 0.93
C GLU A 395 -6.62 -32.78 0.86
N THR A 396 -5.74 -33.04 -0.13
CA THR A 396 -5.01 -34.30 -0.27
C THR A 396 -4.09 -34.52 0.92
N ILE A 397 -3.36 -33.48 1.33
CA ILE A 397 -2.49 -33.52 2.52
C ILE A 397 -3.30 -33.77 3.79
N ALA A 398 -4.44 -33.10 3.95
CA ALA A 398 -5.31 -33.25 5.11
C ALA A 398 -5.83 -34.69 5.27
N LYS A 399 -6.19 -35.33 4.14
CA LYS A 399 -6.78 -36.68 4.12
C LYS A 399 -5.74 -37.81 4.14
N SER A 400 -4.50 -37.56 3.73
CA SER A 400 -3.46 -38.59 3.67
C SER A 400 -3.14 -39.20 5.05
N GLU A 401 -2.84 -40.49 5.12
CA GLU A 401 -2.33 -41.14 6.35
C GLU A 401 -0.80 -41.18 6.40
N LYS A 402 -0.12 -40.76 5.32
CA LYS A 402 1.34 -40.79 5.24
C LYS A 402 1.94 -39.56 5.94
N LYS A 403 3.07 -39.78 6.64
CA LYS A 403 3.89 -38.71 7.23
C LYS A 403 4.70 -37.92 6.22
N VAL A 404 5.13 -38.57 5.14
CA VAL A 404 5.81 -37.95 4.01
C VAL A 404 4.91 -38.07 2.80
N ILE A 405 4.56 -36.93 2.20
CA ILE A 405 3.62 -36.86 1.09
C ILE A 405 4.34 -36.33 -0.15
N ALA A 406 4.22 -37.10 -1.23
CA ALA A 406 4.64 -36.71 -2.57
C ALA A 406 3.48 -36.00 -3.25
N LEU A 407 3.73 -34.84 -3.86
CA LEU A 407 2.75 -34.07 -4.63
C LEU A 407 3.34 -33.75 -5.99
N PRO A 408 2.53 -33.57 -7.04
CA PRO A 408 3.08 -33.28 -8.35
C PRO A 408 3.82 -31.91 -8.37
N GLU A 409 4.84 -31.80 -9.22
CA GLU A 409 5.60 -30.56 -9.45
C GLU A 409 4.78 -29.41 -10.07
N ASP A 410 3.59 -29.70 -10.60
CA ASP A 410 2.75 -28.71 -11.29
C ASP A 410 2.08 -27.67 -10.37
N CYS A 411 2.28 -27.77 -9.06
CA CYS A 411 1.53 -27.02 -8.07
C CYS A 411 2.37 -26.55 -6.87
N THR A 412 2.86 -25.31 -6.86
CA THR A 412 3.50 -24.78 -5.64
C THR A 412 2.47 -24.59 -4.52
N ILE A 413 2.83 -24.99 -3.30
CA ILE A 413 1.95 -24.91 -2.13
C ILE A 413 2.60 -24.01 -1.09
N MET A 414 1.99 -22.85 -0.83
CA MET A 414 2.49 -21.89 0.17
C MET A 414 3.99 -21.59 0.02
N SER A 415 4.45 -21.48 -1.22
CA SER A 415 5.87 -21.26 -1.57
C SER A 415 6.00 -20.57 -2.92
N TRP A 416 7.10 -19.84 -3.11
CA TRP A 416 7.47 -19.27 -4.40
C TRP A 416 8.09 -20.30 -5.35
N ASP A 417 8.71 -21.35 -4.78
CA ASP A 417 9.49 -22.35 -5.52
C ASP A 417 8.96 -23.78 -5.25
N ILE A 418 9.32 -24.70 -6.15
CA ILE A 418 9.04 -26.12 -6.01
C ILE A 418 9.89 -26.69 -4.87
N ARG A 419 9.29 -27.52 -4.01
CA ARG A 419 9.99 -28.13 -2.87
C ARG A 419 10.53 -29.52 -3.21
N GLU A 420 11.79 -29.56 -3.65
CA GLU A 420 12.48 -30.80 -4.07
C GLU A 420 12.73 -31.81 -2.92
N THR A 421 12.71 -31.38 -1.65
CA THR A 421 13.02 -32.26 -0.51
C THR A 421 12.03 -32.15 0.63
N SER A 422 11.75 -33.27 1.29
CA SER A 422 10.85 -33.31 2.45
C SER A 422 11.39 -32.55 3.67
N LYS A 423 12.70 -32.28 3.71
CA LYS A 423 13.32 -31.49 4.78
C LYS A 423 13.02 -30.00 4.65
N SER A 424 12.90 -29.49 3.43
CA SER A 424 12.64 -28.06 3.19
C SER A 424 11.21 -27.66 3.57
N SER A 425 10.28 -28.61 3.69
CA SER A 425 8.87 -28.39 4.03
C SER A 425 8.54 -28.55 5.52
N LYS A 426 9.54 -28.62 6.40
CA LYS A 426 9.31 -28.76 7.84
C LYS A 426 8.42 -27.65 8.41
N ASP A 427 8.74 -26.40 8.13
CA ASP A 427 7.99 -25.23 8.63
C ASP A 427 6.54 -25.22 8.08
N LEU A 428 6.36 -25.65 6.83
CA LEU A 428 5.05 -25.84 6.24
C LEU A 428 4.24 -26.91 7.00
N GLY A 429 4.87 -28.04 7.31
CA GLY A 429 4.28 -29.11 8.11
C GLY A 429 3.85 -28.67 9.51
N GLU A 430 4.71 -27.89 10.18
CA GLU A 430 4.41 -27.26 11.47
C GLU A 430 3.21 -26.32 11.37
N MET A 431 3.15 -25.51 10.31
CA MET A 431 2.04 -24.57 10.11
C MET A 431 0.72 -25.28 9.82
N LEU A 432 0.73 -26.30 8.95
CA LEU A 432 -0.44 -27.11 8.66
C LEU A 432 -0.99 -27.81 9.91
N HIS A 433 -0.09 -28.29 10.77
CA HIS A 433 -0.47 -28.89 12.03
C HIS A 433 -1.05 -27.85 13.00
N HIS A 434 -0.40 -26.69 13.15
CA HIS A 434 -0.90 -25.59 13.98
C HIS A 434 -2.29 -25.13 13.54
N TRP A 435 -2.52 -24.98 12.24
CA TRP A 435 -3.84 -24.67 11.65
C TRP A 435 -4.82 -25.85 11.66
N ARG A 436 -4.47 -26.99 12.27
CA ARG A 436 -5.34 -28.17 12.37
C ARG A 436 -5.81 -28.71 11.01
N ILE A 437 -5.05 -28.45 9.94
CA ILE A 437 -5.26 -29.08 8.64
C ILE A 437 -4.81 -30.54 8.71
N THR A 438 -3.68 -30.80 9.39
CA THR A 438 -3.19 -32.15 9.64
C THR A 438 -3.26 -32.48 11.13
N LYS A 439 -3.70 -33.71 11.45
CA LYS A 439 -3.75 -34.22 12.83
C LYS A 439 -2.38 -34.44 13.44
N GLU A 440 -1.39 -34.73 12.61
CA GLU A 440 0.01 -34.91 12.98
C GLU A 440 0.92 -34.07 12.08
N LEU A 441 2.18 -33.94 12.49
CA LEU A 441 3.21 -33.27 11.70
C LEU A 441 3.51 -34.09 10.44
N LYS A 442 3.42 -33.44 9.27
CA LYS A 442 3.70 -34.05 7.97
C LYS A 442 4.72 -33.25 7.19
N THR A 443 5.53 -33.93 6.40
CA THR A 443 6.45 -33.30 5.45
C THR A 443 6.02 -33.59 4.02
N ILE A 444 6.34 -32.66 3.13
CA ILE A 444 5.88 -32.64 1.74
C ILE A 444 7.11 -32.49 0.84
N TYR A 445 7.15 -33.22 -0.26
CA TYR A 445 8.08 -32.95 -1.37
C TYR A 445 7.31 -33.03 -2.69
N GLN A 446 7.88 -32.44 -3.73
CA GLN A 446 7.28 -32.39 -5.05
C GLN A 446 8.14 -33.15 -6.06
N ASP A 447 7.52 -34.05 -6.82
CA ASP A 447 8.15 -34.96 -7.79
C ASP A 447 7.33 -35.17 -9.08
#